data_AF-A0AAE3GAC3-F1
#
_entry.id   AF-A0AAE3GAC3-F1
#
_cell.length_a   1.000
_cell.length_b   1.000
_cell.length_c   1.000
_cell.angle_alpha   90.00
_cell.angle_beta   90.00
_cell.angle_gamma   90.00
#
_symmetry.space_group_name_H-M   'P 1'
#
loop_
_entity.id
_entity.type
_entity.pdbx_description
1 polymer ?
#
loop_
_entity_poly.entity_id
_entity_poly.type
_entity_poly.pdbx_seq_one_letter_code
_entity_poly.pdbx_strand_id
1 'polypeptide(L)'
;MTYPGSGGGEWSPQNPQQFPQGHPGPHTGQQPAQPGWQQGQGGAPGQPGWGGNPQAGGQFGGAQQGPGGQFPGGQQPPTGQFPTGQFGGGQFGGEQPYGYPAGDGQPPKKKRTGLVITSIVAVLALAGGTVATVWALRGSSVAAGAETPEAAATNLVNALGSGDMIGVANSLAPAEAKLSQDYLETAVNEMKRLEVLKPDADPNKITGAQFKVENLKFDQGAEEKVNDHLAISKLTEGKITITTDAKNSPLSEKVLDAVGEEATGSDTETIDIAERVKEAGEPLRIASIKVDDEWYPSLFYTLADYGLRSEKMDWPKESIPAQGAGSAQDAAKQFAEALLDSDFSKAIGLLPPDEMAVLHDLGPALLQEAGSQRPSGVKVTSLETDAKSVAGGTQVTIKKLTVEADGEQVEINRDGDCYDLSAQGQSQRLCADQLTGLLSEEVGDEIPAAATDAIGRLLGGLLKDGIGVVATEVDGKWYVSPFRSVAELYLSLLRSLQPQDIEELLKAGS
;
A
#
# COMPACT_ATOMS: atom_id res chain seq x y z
N MET A 1 36.49 -19.90 -41.73
CA MET A 1 35.79 -19.38 -42.93
C MET A 1 35.46 -17.92 -42.67
N THR A 2 35.53 -17.10 -43.71
CA THR A 2 35.69 -15.63 -43.78
C THR A 2 34.40 -14.79 -43.72
N TYR A 3 34.42 -13.70 -42.92
CA TYR A 3 33.76 -12.34 -43.01
C TYR A 3 32.23 -12.20 -43.26
N PRO A 4 31.58 -10.99 -43.10
CA PRO A 4 31.92 -9.69 -42.47
C PRO A 4 30.88 -9.26 -41.37
N GLY A 5 30.92 -8.18 -40.57
CA GLY A 5 31.56 -6.86 -40.65
C GLY A 5 30.53 -5.74 -40.95
N SER A 6 29.98 -5.07 -39.93
CA SER A 6 29.25 -3.78 -39.99
C SER A 6 29.08 -3.27 -38.55
N GLY A 7 29.38 -2.04 -38.13
CA GLY A 7 29.52 -0.76 -38.83
C GLY A 7 28.87 0.27 -37.91
N GLY A 8 29.69 0.94 -37.09
CA GLY A 8 29.24 1.94 -36.12
C GLY A 8 28.73 3.22 -36.81
N GLY A 9 27.68 3.81 -36.23
CA GLY A 9 27.16 5.11 -36.60
C GLY A 9 26.98 5.99 -35.36
N GLU A 10 27.78 7.05 -35.29
CA GLU A 10 27.66 8.17 -34.36
C GLU A 10 26.29 8.87 -34.50
N TRP A 11 25.62 9.10 -33.38
CA TRP A 11 24.49 10.04 -33.28
C TRP A 11 24.99 11.37 -32.72
N SER A 12 24.89 12.43 -33.53
CA SER A 12 25.10 13.82 -33.11
C SER A 12 23.75 14.50 -32.81
N PRO A 13 23.65 15.36 -31.78
CA PRO A 13 22.39 16.00 -31.37
C PRO A 13 22.06 17.23 -32.22
N GLN A 14 20.83 17.32 -32.72
CA GLN A 14 20.28 18.50 -33.36
C GLN A 14 19.45 19.34 -32.38
N ASN A 15 19.88 20.57 -32.22
CA ASN A 15 19.22 21.68 -31.54
C ASN A 15 18.57 22.58 -32.60
N PRO A 16 17.30 23.00 -32.44
CA PRO A 16 16.83 24.20 -33.12
C PRO A 16 16.33 25.26 -32.11
N GLN A 17 17.19 26.27 -31.97
CA GLN A 17 16.92 27.70 -32.05
C GLN A 17 15.81 28.35 -31.18
N GLN A 18 16.34 29.14 -30.25
CA GLN A 18 15.83 30.37 -29.63
C GLN A 18 15.24 31.38 -30.63
N PHE A 19 14.20 32.12 -30.21
CA PHE A 19 13.96 33.55 -30.51
C PHE A 19 13.00 34.16 -29.45
N PRO A 20 12.95 35.50 -29.26
CA PRO A 20 13.06 36.12 -27.94
C PRO A 20 11.82 36.91 -27.48
N GLN A 21 11.88 37.35 -26.22
CA GLN A 21 10.93 38.19 -25.51
C GLN A 21 10.58 39.51 -26.22
N GLY A 22 9.31 39.91 -26.13
CA GLY A 22 8.83 41.26 -26.44
C GLY A 22 7.33 41.46 -26.16
N HIS A 23 7.01 42.26 -25.14
CA HIS A 23 5.76 43.03 -24.96
C HIS A 23 6.21 44.51 -24.83
N PRO A 24 5.44 45.55 -25.25
CA PRO A 24 4.02 45.75 -24.90
C PRO A 24 3.14 46.53 -25.92
N GLY A 25 1.83 46.65 -25.64
CA GLY A 25 1.04 47.83 -26.03
C GLY A 25 -0.31 47.59 -26.73
N PRO A 26 -1.43 48.28 -26.35
CA PRO A 26 -2.79 47.91 -26.74
C PRO A 26 -3.36 48.78 -27.87
N HIS A 27 -4.07 48.21 -28.84
CA HIS A 27 -4.95 48.97 -29.73
C HIS A 27 -6.21 48.21 -30.18
N THR A 28 -7.31 48.90 -29.95
CA THR A 28 -8.67 48.88 -30.51
C THR A 28 -8.84 48.46 -31.97
N GLY A 29 -9.95 47.75 -32.26
CA GLY A 29 -10.82 48.09 -33.39
C GLY A 29 -11.18 46.99 -34.39
N GLN A 30 -12.51 46.84 -34.57
CA GLN A 30 -13.26 46.50 -35.79
C GLN A 30 -13.61 45.03 -36.13
N GLN A 31 -14.93 44.81 -36.17
CA GLN A 31 -15.67 43.71 -36.82
C GLN A 31 -15.45 43.71 -38.35
N PRO A 32 -15.76 42.61 -39.08
CA PRO A 32 -17.11 42.53 -39.67
C PRO A 32 -17.74 41.11 -39.82
N ALA A 33 -19.08 41.12 -39.72
CA ALA A 33 -20.10 40.41 -40.51
C ALA A 33 -20.22 38.86 -40.59
N GLN A 34 -21.42 38.39 -40.19
CA GLN A 34 -22.08 37.12 -40.58
C GLN A 34 -22.59 37.15 -42.05
N PRO A 35 -22.99 36.00 -42.65
CA PRO A 35 -24.39 35.47 -42.59
C PRO A 35 -24.45 33.93 -42.43
N GLY A 36 -25.45 33.22 -41.89
CA GLY A 36 -26.88 33.47 -41.66
C GLY A 36 -27.70 32.36 -42.36
N TRP A 37 -28.36 31.45 -41.62
CA TRP A 37 -29.50 30.65 -42.11
C TRP A 37 -30.52 30.34 -40.99
N GLN A 38 -31.79 30.51 -41.36
CA GLN A 38 -33.05 30.53 -40.61
C GLN A 38 -33.54 29.11 -40.23
N GLN A 39 -34.13 28.86 -39.05
CA GLN A 39 -35.51 29.13 -38.59
C GLN A 39 -36.62 28.34 -39.31
N GLY A 40 -37.29 27.46 -38.57
CA GLY A 40 -38.55 26.80 -38.93
C GLY A 40 -39.30 26.37 -37.66
N GLN A 41 -40.53 26.84 -37.53
CA GLN A 41 -41.35 26.93 -36.31
C GLN A 41 -42.65 26.11 -36.47
N GLY A 42 -43.21 25.63 -35.36
CA GLY A 42 -44.59 25.12 -35.22
C GLY A 42 -44.66 23.62 -34.99
N GLY A 43 -45.49 23.05 -34.12
CA GLY A 43 -46.54 23.53 -33.23
C GLY A 43 -47.18 22.29 -32.55
N ALA A 44 -47.59 22.39 -31.29
CA ALA A 44 -48.40 21.38 -30.57
C ALA A 44 -49.85 21.36 -31.14
N PRO A 45 -50.69 20.30 -31.00
CA PRO A 45 -51.06 19.69 -29.69
C PRO A 45 -51.47 18.19 -29.69
N GLY A 46 -51.65 17.61 -28.48
CA GLY A 46 -52.72 16.64 -28.21
C GLY A 46 -52.34 15.19 -27.84
N GLN A 47 -52.57 14.82 -26.57
CA GLN A 47 -52.82 13.44 -26.11
C GLN A 47 -54.13 12.88 -26.72
N PRO A 48 -54.28 11.54 -26.82
CA PRO A 48 -55.12 10.85 -25.83
C PRO A 48 -54.60 9.46 -25.41
N GLY A 49 -54.87 9.11 -24.15
CA GLY A 49 -54.66 7.77 -23.60
C GLY A 49 -55.67 6.74 -24.09
N TRP A 50 -55.34 5.46 -23.89
CA TRP A 50 -56.24 4.32 -24.10
C TRP A 50 -56.09 3.31 -22.96
N GLY A 51 -57.24 2.96 -22.39
CA GLY A 51 -57.43 1.98 -21.33
C GLY A 51 -57.52 0.53 -21.83
N GLY A 52 -57.74 -0.38 -20.87
CA GLY A 52 -57.47 -1.82 -21.01
C GLY A 52 -58.64 -2.76 -21.39
N ASN A 53 -58.27 -4.06 -21.35
CA ASN A 53 -59.02 -5.33 -21.37
C ASN A 53 -59.99 -5.60 -22.56
N PRO A 54 -60.36 -6.87 -22.92
CA PRO A 54 -60.36 -8.11 -22.12
C PRO A 54 -59.94 -9.46 -22.79
N GLN A 55 -59.60 -10.43 -21.94
CA GLN A 55 -59.95 -11.88 -21.92
C GLN A 55 -60.44 -12.61 -23.21
N ALA A 56 -59.68 -13.63 -23.64
CA ALA A 56 -60.07 -14.93 -24.25
C ALA A 56 -58.77 -15.72 -24.48
N GLY A 57 -58.56 -16.99 -24.16
CA GLY A 57 -59.40 -18.18 -24.25
C GLY A 57 -58.58 -19.22 -25.04
N GLY A 58 -58.11 -20.30 -24.42
CA GLY A 58 -57.28 -21.30 -25.11
C GLY A 58 -56.92 -22.49 -24.22
N GLN A 59 -57.50 -23.63 -24.53
CA GLN A 59 -57.68 -24.85 -23.75
C GLN A 59 -56.89 -26.01 -24.39
N PHE A 60 -56.07 -26.75 -23.63
CA PHE A 60 -55.59 -28.13 -23.85
C PHE A 60 -55.01 -28.58 -22.48
N GLY A 61 -55.44 -29.62 -21.73
CA GLY A 61 -55.80 -31.02 -22.02
C GLY A 61 -54.53 -31.88 -21.89
N GLY A 62 -54.30 -32.83 -20.98
CA GLY A 62 -55.05 -33.44 -19.88
C GLY A 62 -54.22 -34.57 -19.19
N ALA A 63 -54.79 -35.16 -18.12
CA ALA A 63 -54.43 -36.40 -17.39
C ALA A 63 -53.09 -36.41 -16.59
N GLN A 64 -52.97 -36.93 -15.36
CA GLN A 64 -53.51 -38.19 -14.82
C GLN A 64 -53.52 -38.21 -13.28
N GLN A 65 -54.41 -39.06 -12.73
CA GLN A 65 -54.90 -39.19 -11.35
C GLN A 65 -53.95 -39.90 -10.35
N GLY A 66 -54.13 -39.63 -9.05
CA GLY A 66 -53.78 -40.51 -7.92
C GLY A 66 -54.02 -39.88 -6.54
N PRO A 67 -54.49 -40.60 -5.49
CA PRO A 67 -55.56 -40.09 -4.62
C PRO A 67 -55.22 -39.86 -3.13
N GLY A 68 -55.93 -38.89 -2.52
CA GLY A 68 -56.77 -39.10 -1.33
C GLY A 68 -56.14 -39.01 0.07
N GLY A 69 -56.54 -37.99 0.83
CA GLY A 69 -56.44 -37.95 2.30
C GLY A 69 -57.03 -36.66 2.89
N GLN A 70 -58.22 -36.74 3.50
CA GLN A 70 -59.01 -35.65 4.08
C GLN A 70 -58.78 -35.46 5.60
N PHE A 71 -59.26 -34.31 6.10
CA PHE A 71 -59.73 -33.95 7.47
C PHE A 71 -58.76 -33.21 8.41
N PRO A 72 -59.25 -32.45 9.43
CA PRO A 72 -60.02 -31.20 9.32
C PRO A 72 -59.48 -30.09 10.28
N GLY A 73 -59.99 -28.87 10.12
CA GLY A 73 -59.53 -27.69 10.85
C GLY A 73 -59.90 -27.60 12.34
N GLY A 74 -59.27 -26.63 13.02
CA GLY A 74 -59.58 -26.23 14.39
C GLY A 74 -58.82 -24.99 14.87
N GLN A 75 -59.55 -23.88 14.98
CA GLN A 75 -59.56 -22.85 16.04
C GLN A 75 -58.30 -22.00 16.38
N GLN A 76 -58.48 -20.67 16.22
CA GLN A 76 -57.75 -19.60 16.90
C GLN A 76 -58.04 -19.57 18.41
N PRO A 77 -57.14 -19.01 19.24
CA PRO A 77 -57.49 -17.84 20.06
C PRO A 77 -56.29 -16.84 20.22
N PRO A 78 -56.27 -15.86 21.16
CA PRO A 78 -56.29 -14.43 20.83
C PRO A 78 -55.01 -13.65 21.20
N THR A 79 -55.01 -12.38 20.79
CA THR A 79 -54.04 -11.29 21.03
C THR A 79 -53.47 -11.15 22.45
N GLY A 80 -52.17 -10.86 22.54
CA GLY A 80 -51.47 -10.43 23.76
C GLY A 80 -50.21 -9.59 23.46
N GLN A 81 -50.01 -8.55 24.26
CA GLN A 81 -49.04 -7.44 24.16
C GLN A 81 -47.56 -7.86 24.18
N PHE A 82 -46.70 -7.08 23.51
CA PHE A 82 -45.24 -7.13 23.62
C PHE A 82 -44.74 -6.28 24.80
N PRO A 83 -43.99 -6.85 25.75
CA PRO A 83 -43.07 -6.11 26.60
C PRO A 83 -41.63 -6.26 26.09
N THR A 84 -40.91 -5.13 26.13
CA THR A 84 -39.46 -5.00 25.95
C THR A 84 -38.67 -5.79 27.01
N GLY A 85 -37.73 -6.64 26.58
CA GLY A 85 -36.69 -7.26 27.42
C GLY A 85 -35.48 -7.61 26.55
N GLN A 86 -34.36 -6.92 26.69
CA GLN A 86 -33.21 -7.25 27.57
C GLN A 86 -32.55 -8.58 27.18
N PHE A 87 -31.52 -8.48 26.34
CA PHE A 87 -30.67 -9.59 25.92
C PHE A 87 -29.74 -10.01 27.07
N GLY A 88 -30.05 -11.15 27.68
CA GLY A 88 -29.19 -11.88 28.61
C GLY A 88 -28.83 -13.24 28.01
N GLY A 89 -27.54 -13.57 28.04
CA GLY A 89 -26.97 -14.78 27.44
C GLY A 89 -27.48 -16.10 28.04
N GLY A 90 -27.51 -17.13 27.19
CA GLY A 90 -27.92 -18.47 27.58
C GLY A 90 -27.65 -19.53 26.49
N GLN A 91 -26.43 -20.07 26.53
CA GLN A 91 -26.07 -21.49 26.42
C GLN A 91 -27.10 -22.49 25.84
N PHE A 92 -26.75 -23.12 24.71
CA PHE A 92 -27.28 -24.43 24.29
C PHE A 92 -26.13 -25.32 23.84
N GLY A 93 -26.02 -26.50 24.47
CA GLY A 93 -25.08 -27.57 24.11
C GLY A 93 -25.73 -28.65 23.25
N GLY A 94 -24.90 -29.44 22.56
CA GLY A 94 -25.29 -30.62 21.81
C GLY A 94 -24.18 -31.19 20.90
N GLU A 95 -23.29 -31.98 21.51
CA GLU A 95 -22.63 -33.21 21.01
C GLU A 95 -21.77 -33.23 19.70
N GLN A 96 -20.44 -33.24 19.95
CA GLN A 96 -19.25 -33.93 19.38
C GLN A 96 -19.37 -35.00 18.25
N PRO A 97 -18.27 -35.49 17.57
CA PRO A 97 -16.83 -35.45 17.95
C PRO A 97 -15.79 -35.27 16.81
N TYR A 98 -14.59 -34.76 17.13
CA TYR A 98 -13.31 -35.36 16.71
C TYR A 98 -12.18 -34.81 17.59
N GLY A 99 -11.45 -35.72 18.25
CA GLY A 99 -10.56 -35.44 19.36
C GLY A 99 -9.11 -35.10 18.97
N TYR A 100 -8.51 -34.24 19.78
CA TYR A 100 -7.07 -34.15 19.98
C TYR A 100 -6.76 -34.55 21.44
N PRO A 101 -5.73 -35.38 21.70
CA PRO A 101 -5.37 -35.77 23.05
C PRO A 101 -4.78 -34.58 23.82
N ALA A 102 -5.34 -34.30 25.00
CA ALA A 102 -4.75 -33.39 25.98
C ALA A 102 -3.51 -34.07 26.58
N GLY A 103 -2.33 -33.60 26.18
CA GLY A 103 -1.07 -33.86 26.86
C GLY A 103 -0.77 -32.73 27.81
N ASP A 104 -0.57 -33.08 29.08
CA ASP A 104 -0.09 -32.19 30.14
C ASP A 104 1.36 -31.76 29.82
N GLY A 105 1.50 -30.74 28.97
CA GLY A 105 2.77 -30.13 28.62
C GLY A 105 2.78 -28.68 29.06
N GLN A 106 3.79 -28.26 29.82
CA GLN A 106 4.10 -26.85 30.06
C GLN A 106 3.97 -26.04 28.77
N PRO A 107 3.48 -24.78 28.84
CA PRO A 107 3.36 -23.94 27.66
C PRO A 107 4.69 -23.93 26.92
N PRO A 108 4.72 -24.25 25.61
CA PRO A 108 5.96 -24.28 24.86
C PRO A 108 6.60 -22.90 25.01
N LYS A 109 7.83 -22.85 25.54
CA LYS A 109 8.63 -21.63 25.54
C LYS A 109 8.67 -21.13 24.10
N LYS A 110 8.00 -20.00 23.83
CA LYS A 110 8.06 -19.34 22.52
C LYS A 110 9.53 -19.24 22.14
N LYS A 111 9.91 -19.88 21.04
CA LYS A 111 11.25 -19.73 20.48
C LYS A 111 11.40 -18.27 20.07
N ARG A 112 12.55 -17.68 20.43
CA ARG A 112 12.88 -16.25 20.26
C ARG A 112 13.11 -15.84 18.80
N THR A 113 12.46 -16.50 17.85
CA THR A 113 12.57 -16.23 16.42
C THR A 113 11.98 -14.86 16.06
N GLY A 114 10.98 -14.40 16.80
CA GLY A 114 10.37 -13.08 16.63
C GLY A 114 11.18 -11.88 17.16
N LEU A 115 12.42 -12.08 17.62
CA LEU A 115 13.31 -10.98 18.01
C LEU A 115 14.36 -10.69 16.91
N VAL A 116 14.63 -11.67 16.05
CA VAL A 116 15.61 -11.56 14.96
C VAL A 116 15.06 -10.72 13.80
N ILE A 117 13.80 -10.95 13.41
CA ILE A 117 13.10 -10.14 12.38
C ILE A 117 12.99 -8.69 12.85
N THR A 118 12.63 -8.46 14.11
CA THR A 118 12.52 -7.11 14.70
C THR A 118 13.88 -6.42 14.79
N SER A 119 14.97 -7.13 15.06
CA SER A 119 16.31 -6.55 15.09
C SER A 119 16.86 -6.18 13.71
N ILE A 120 16.56 -6.97 12.66
CA ILE A 120 17.00 -6.68 11.29
C ILE A 120 16.17 -5.53 10.71
N VAL A 121 14.86 -5.52 10.94
CA VAL A 121 13.98 -4.40 10.58
C VAL A 121 14.32 -3.15 11.39
N ALA A 122 14.70 -3.27 12.67
CA ALA A 122 15.17 -2.13 13.47
C ALA A 122 16.52 -1.59 12.98
N VAL A 123 17.47 -2.45 12.58
CA VAL A 123 18.74 -2.00 11.98
C VAL A 123 18.52 -1.35 10.60
N LEU A 124 17.56 -1.85 9.81
CA LEU A 124 17.17 -1.26 8.52
C LEU A 124 16.33 0.02 8.67
N ALA A 125 15.57 0.17 9.77
CA ALA A 125 14.73 1.32 10.04
C ALA A 125 15.44 2.45 10.82
N LEU A 126 16.51 2.13 11.57
CA LEU A 126 17.30 3.10 12.35
C LEU A 126 18.53 3.58 11.61
N ALA A 127 18.94 2.89 10.54
CA ALA A 127 19.99 3.38 9.68
C ALA A 127 19.51 4.63 8.96
N GLY A 128 20.02 5.76 9.39
CA GLY A 128 20.51 6.68 8.41
C GLY A 128 21.40 7.74 8.99
N GLY A 129 22.26 8.35 8.17
CA GLY A 129 22.95 9.62 8.41
C GLY A 129 24.20 9.69 9.28
N THR A 130 25.19 10.60 9.17
CA THR A 130 25.54 11.79 8.31
C THR A 130 27.03 11.81 7.86
N VAL A 131 27.53 12.92 7.26
CA VAL A 131 28.48 13.09 6.12
C VAL A 131 29.93 13.57 6.39
N ALA A 132 30.91 13.13 5.55
CA ALA A 132 31.91 13.90 4.74
C ALA A 132 32.96 12.93 4.10
N THR A 133 33.34 12.87 2.81
CA THR A 133 33.69 13.90 1.81
C THR A 133 33.60 13.34 0.38
N VAL A 134 33.18 14.17 -0.58
CA VAL A 134 33.18 13.92 -2.04
C VAL A 134 34.59 13.94 -2.64
N TRP A 135 35.01 12.84 -3.28
CA TRP A 135 35.70 12.84 -4.58
C TRP A 135 35.66 11.42 -5.20
N ALA A 136 35.22 11.32 -6.47
CA ALA A 136 34.84 10.10 -7.21
C ALA A 136 33.51 9.50 -6.71
N LEU A 137 32.34 9.89 -7.21
CA LEU A 137 31.87 9.60 -8.57
C LEU A 137 30.87 10.70 -8.98
N ARG A 138 31.32 11.64 -9.81
CA ARG A 138 30.38 12.44 -10.61
C ARG A 138 30.07 11.64 -11.86
N GLY A 139 28.98 10.88 -11.79
CA GLY A 139 28.31 10.27 -12.92
C GLY A 139 26.83 10.24 -12.61
N SER A 140 26.08 11.16 -13.20
CA SER A 140 24.63 11.21 -13.17
C SER A 140 24.03 9.99 -13.88
N SER A 141 23.46 9.06 -13.12
CA SER A 141 22.38 8.12 -13.49
C SER A 141 22.28 7.08 -12.39
N VAL A 142 21.09 6.49 -12.22
CA VAL A 142 20.71 5.27 -11.49
C VAL A 142 21.88 4.46 -10.89
N ALA A 143 21.70 4.00 -9.64
CA ALA A 143 22.36 2.85 -9.02
C ALA A 143 23.34 2.13 -9.95
N ALA A 144 24.65 2.27 -9.77
CA ALA A 144 25.59 1.43 -10.51
C ALA A 144 25.44 0.01 -9.94
N GLY A 145 24.74 -0.86 -10.66
CA GLY A 145 24.60 -2.24 -10.23
C GLY A 145 25.96 -2.93 -10.17
N ALA A 146 26.04 -4.00 -9.41
CA ALA A 146 27.30 -4.73 -9.22
C ALA A 146 27.43 -5.89 -10.21
N GLU A 147 28.66 -6.30 -10.51
CA GLU A 147 28.92 -7.47 -11.37
C GLU A 147 28.46 -8.79 -10.73
N THR A 148 28.38 -8.84 -9.38
CA THR A 148 28.00 -10.04 -8.63
C THR A 148 27.02 -9.73 -7.48
N PRO A 149 26.19 -10.69 -7.05
CA PRO A 149 25.29 -10.53 -5.90
C PRO A 149 26.01 -10.12 -4.62
N GLU A 150 27.15 -10.77 -4.31
CA GLU A 150 27.95 -10.46 -3.12
C GLU A 150 28.49 -9.02 -3.15
N ALA A 151 28.93 -8.53 -4.31
CA ALA A 151 29.37 -7.16 -4.47
C ALA A 151 28.22 -6.16 -4.27
N ALA A 152 27.02 -6.51 -4.75
CA ALA A 152 25.80 -5.72 -4.56
C ALA A 152 25.43 -5.62 -3.06
N ALA A 153 25.42 -6.76 -2.36
CA ALA A 153 25.17 -6.82 -0.92
C ALA A 153 26.25 -6.07 -0.11
N THR A 154 27.51 -6.20 -0.49
CA THR A 154 28.63 -5.47 0.14
C THR A 154 28.47 -3.96 -0.02
N ASN A 155 28.07 -3.50 -1.22
CA ASN A 155 27.83 -2.09 -1.48
C ASN A 155 26.71 -1.52 -0.61
N LEU A 156 25.60 -2.26 -0.42
CA LEU A 156 24.52 -1.87 0.50
C LEU A 156 25.03 -1.71 1.93
N VAL A 157 25.72 -2.72 2.46
CA VAL A 157 26.16 -2.69 3.86
C VAL A 157 27.23 -1.61 4.09
N ASN A 158 28.08 -1.35 3.11
CA ASN A 158 29.03 -0.23 3.16
C ASN A 158 28.32 1.13 3.08
N ALA A 159 27.29 1.27 2.23
CA ALA A 159 26.49 2.49 2.16
C ALA A 159 25.80 2.76 3.51
N LEU A 160 25.21 1.72 4.13
CA LEU A 160 24.65 1.78 5.48
C LEU A 160 25.72 2.21 6.50
N GLY A 161 26.91 1.60 6.44
CA GLY A 161 28.03 1.93 7.31
C GLY A 161 28.60 3.33 7.15
N SER A 162 28.31 4.01 6.03
CA SER A 162 28.71 5.39 5.79
C SER A 162 27.65 6.42 6.20
N GLY A 163 26.46 5.97 6.63
CA GLY A 163 25.33 6.85 6.93
C GLY A 163 24.74 7.56 5.70
N ASP A 164 25.10 7.15 4.48
CA ASP A 164 24.57 7.75 3.24
C ASP A 164 23.24 7.09 2.85
N MET A 165 22.12 7.65 3.33
CA MET A 165 20.82 7.02 3.08
C MET A 165 20.32 7.10 1.66
N ILE A 166 20.77 8.10 0.93
CA ILE A 166 20.48 8.19 -0.48
C ILE A 166 21.41 7.26 -1.24
N GLY A 167 22.64 7.05 -0.80
CA GLY A 167 23.51 5.97 -1.25
C GLY A 167 22.91 4.58 -0.99
N VAL A 168 22.33 4.35 0.19
CA VAL A 168 21.61 3.12 0.54
C VAL A 168 20.41 2.94 -0.38
N ALA A 169 19.54 3.95 -0.49
CA ALA A 169 18.39 3.90 -1.39
C ALA A 169 18.84 3.67 -2.84
N ASN A 170 19.85 4.39 -3.32
CA ASN A 170 20.45 4.21 -4.65
C ASN A 170 21.19 2.89 -4.81
N SER A 171 21.51 2.16 -3.74
CA SER A 171 22.13 0.83 -3.89
C SER A 171 21.08 -0.23 -4.14
N LEU A 172 19.82 0.01 -3.79
CA LEU A 172 18.73 -0.94 -3.98
C LEU A 172 18.41 -1.14 -5.47
N ALA A 173 17.63 -2.20 -5.74
CA ALA A 173 17.02 -2.42 -7.05
C ALA A 173 16.36 -1.13 -7.58
N PRO A 174 16.46 -0.80 -8.88
CA PRO A 174 16.06 0.51 -9.40
C PRO A 174 14.66 0.97 -9.02
N ALA A 175 13.66 0.06 -9.01
CA ALA A 175 12.30 0.38 -8.60
C ALA A 175 12.21 0.68 -7.09
N GLU A 176 12.86 -0.13 -6.24
CA GLU A 176 12.93 0.09 -4.78
C GLU A 176 13.67 1.39 -4.44
N ALA A 177 14.76 1.68 -5.16
CA ALA A 177 15.53 2.90 -5.02
C ALA A 177 14.67 4.14 -5.32
N LYS A 178 13.95 4.11 -6.45
CA LYS A 178 13.04 5.19 -6.85
C LYS A 178 11.91 5.39 -5.84
N LEU A 179 11.29 4.30 -5.36
CA LEU A 179 10.25 4.34 -4.33
C LEU A 179 10.77 4.98 -3.03
N SER A 180 11.93 4.52 -2.57
CA SER A 180 12.55 5.03 -1.35
C SER A 180 12.79 6.54 -1.46
N GLN A 181 13.29 7.02 -2.59
CA GLN A 181 13.57 8.45 -2.81
C GLN A 181 12.30 9.29 -2.87
N ASP A 182 11.35 8.91 -3.74
CA ASP A 182 10.11 9.67 -3.97
C ASP A 182 9.35 9.90 -2.63
N TYR A 183 9.32 8.89 -1.76
CA TYR A 183 8.59 8.95 -0.49
C TYR A 183 9.41 9.51 0.67
N LEU A 184 10.71 9.24 0.75
CA LEU A 184 11.55 9.79 1.82
C LEU A 184 11.59 11.32 1.76
N GLU A 185 11.80 11.89 0.58
CA GLU A 185 11.84 13.35 0.42
C GLU A 185 10.49 13.98 0.81
N THR A 186 9.39 13.40 0.33
CA THR A 186 8.05 13.90 0.63
C THR A 186 7.73 13.78 2.11
N ALA A 187 8.05 12.64 2.75
CA ALA A 187 7.83 12.43 4.17
C ALA A 187 8.66 13.41 5.02
N VAL A 188 9.94 13.62 4.71
CA VAL A 188 10.79 14.59 5.41
C VAL A 188 10.23 16.01 5.28
N ASN A 189 9.76 16.40 4.10
CA ASN A 189 9.15 17.71 3.89
C ASN A 189 7.84 17.89 4.70
N GLU A 190 6.99 16.86 4.78
CA GLU A 190 5.80 16.90 5.63
C GLU A 190 6.15 16.95 7.11
N MET A 191 7.14 16.18 7.55
CA MET A 191 7.59 16.17 8.95
C MET A 191 8.24 17.49 9.38
N LYS A 192 8.90 18.19 8.45
CA LYS A 192 9.35 19.58 8.67
C LYS A 192 8.18 20.54 8.76
N ARG A 193 7.19 20.43 7.85
CA ARG A 193 5.98 21.27 7.88
C ARG A 193 5.25 21.12 9.21
N LEU A 194 5.21 19.91 9.75
CA LEU A 194 4.60 19.56 11.04
C LEU A 194 5.46 19.92 12.26
N GLU A 195 6.64 20.53 12.06
CA GLU A 195 7.59 20.88 13.12
C GLU A 195 8.06 19.66 13.95
N VAL A 196 7.98 18.44 13.40
CA VAL A 196 8.58 17.24 14.01
C VAL A 196 10.08 17.23 13.75
N LEU A 197 10.49 17.62 12.54
CA LEU A 197 11.89 17.80 12.16
C LEU A 197 12.26 19.28 12.12
N LYS A 198 13.54 19.56 12.35
CA LYS A 198 14.13 20.89 12.18
C LYS A 198 14.03 21.33 10.70
N PRO A 199 13.87 22.63 10.41
CA PRO A 199 13.76 23.12 9.04
C PRO A 199 14.93 22.76 8.13
N ASP A 200 16.13 22.66 8.72
CA ASP A 200 17.39 22.32 8.07
C ASP A 200 17.69 20.81 8.03
N ALA A 201 16.80 19.96 8.55
CA ALA A 201 16.93 18.50 8.42
C ALA A 201 17.08 18.13 6.94
N ASP A 202 18.04 17.28 6.59
CA ASP A 202 18.36 17.01 5.20
C ASP A 202 18.01 15.54 4.90
N PRO A 203 17.09 15.22 3.96
CA PRO A 203 16.72 13.83 3.68
C PRO A 203 17.90 12.99 3.19
N ASN A 204 18.99 13.62 2.73
CA ASN A 204 20.20 12.95 2.30
C ASN A 204 21.12 12.54 3.47
N LYS A 205 20.71 12.83 4.71
CA LYS A 205 21.59 12.95 5.87
C LYS A 205 20.80 12.79 7.17
N ILE A 206 21.01 11.74 7.96
CA ILE A 206 20.56 11.75 9.36
C ILE A 206 21.63 12.26 10.32
N THR A 207 21.27 13.32 11.02
CA THR A 207 22.11 13.93 12.03
C THR A 207 21.88 13.20 13.36
N GLY A 208 22.89 13.09 14.21
CA GLY A 208 22.73 12.44 15.53
C GLY A 208 22.69 10.91 15.49
N ALA A 209 23.10 10.29 14.39
CA ALA A 209 23.52 8.90 14.37
C ALA A 209 24.85 8.79 13.61
N GLN A 210 25.66 7.79 13.94
CA GLN A 210 26.87 7.43 13.23
C GLN A 210 26.92 5.92 13.12
N PHE A 211 27.12 5.44 11.91
CA PHE A 211 27.29 4.03 11.60
C PHE A 211 28.77 3.77 11.33
N LYS A 212 29.24 2.62 11.77
CA LYS A 212 30.56 2.11 11.42
C LYS A 212 30.44 0.64 11.14
N VAL A 213 30.82 0.24 9.93
CA VAL A 213 30.82 -1.15 9.51
C VAL A 213 32.25 -1.61 9.30
N GLU A 214 32.60 -2.74 9.88
CA GLU A 214 33.95 -3.30 9.82
C GLU A 214 33.93 -4.82 9.58
N ASN A 215 34.94 -5.29 8.84
CA ASN A 215 35.25 -6.72 8.70
C ASN A 215 34.09 -7.60 8.23
N LEU A 216 33.26 -7.11 7.30
CA LEU A 216 32.22 -7.91 6.67
C LEU A 216 32.82 -9.13 5.97
N LYS A 217 32.22 -10.30 6.18
CA LYS A 217 32.51 -11.49 5.39
C LYS A 217 31.24 -12.22 5.02
N PHE A 218 31.16 -12.57 3.75
CA PHE A 218 30.13 -13.44 3.20
C PHE A 218 30.68 -14.85 3.04
N ASP A 219 29.81 -15.85 3.20
CA ASP A 219 30.12 -17.24 2.91
C ASP A 219 30.01 -17.50 1.41
N GLN A 220 31.13 -17.34 0.70
CA GLN A 220 31.24 -17.52 -0.75
C GLN A 220 30.89 -18.94 -1.21
N GLY A 221 31.06 -19.95 -0.35
CA GLY A 221 30.71 -21.34 -0.65
C GLY A 221 29.22 -21.63 -0.47
N ALA A 222 28.47 -20.71 0.14
CA ALA A 222 27.07 -20.87 0.47
C ALA A 222 26.16 -19.86 -0.24
N GLU A 223 26.66 -19.07 -1.20
CA GLU A 223 25.79 -18.25 -2.05
C GLU A 223 24.70 -19.14 -2.66
N GLU A 224 23.46 -18.71 -2.46
CA GLU A 224 22.30 -19.48 -2.87
C GLU A 224 21.73 -18.85 -4.12
N LYS A 225 22.12 -19.38 -5.27
CA LYS A 225 21.53 -19.00 -6.55
C LYS A 225 20.14 -19.65 -6.65
N VAL A 226 19.10 -18.86 -6.42
CA VAL A 226 17.71 -19.31 -6.48
C VAL A 226 17.30 -19.53 -7.93
N ASN A 227 17.61 -18.56 -8.80
CA ASN A 227 17.38 -18.63 -10.24
C ASN A 227 18.36 -17.66 -10.97
N ASP A 228 18.13 -17.37 -12.25
CA ASP A 228 19.03 -16.51 -13.03
C ASP A 228 18.96 -15.02 -12.67
N HIS A 229 17.91 -14.60 -11.98
CA HIS A 229 17.69 -13.20 -11.59
C HIS A 229 17.64 -12.97 -10.08
N LEU A 230 17.78 -13.99 -9.24
CA LEU A 230 17.75 -13.91 -7.78
C LEU A 230 18.84 -14.78 -7.16
N ALA A 231 19.65 -14.15 -6.31
CA ALA A 231 20.67 -14.82 -5.51
C ALA A 231 20.68 -14.28 -4.07
N ILE A 232 20.96 -15.17 -3.12
CA ILE A 232 21.01 -14.82 -1.70
C ILE A 232 22.44 -14.89 -1.19
N SER A 233 22.96 -13.74 -0.77
CA SER A 233 24.27 -13.61 -0.12
C SER A 233 24.14 -13.86 1.38
N LYS A 234 25.05 -14.67 1.95
CA LYS A 234 25.04 -15.07 3.37
C LYS A 234 26.15 -14.36 4.13
N LEU A 235 25.80 -13.31 4.87
CA LEU A 235 26.72 -12.57 5.73
C LEU A 235 26.91 -13.33 7.06
N THR A 236 28.15 -13.71 7.35
CA THR A 236 28.52 -14.56 8.50
C THR A 236 29.34 -13.84 9.54
N GLU A 237 30.13 -12.84 9.13
CA GLU A 237 30.95 -12.04 10.03
C GLU A 237 30.84 -10.55 9.68
N GLY A 238 31.13 -9.71 10.67
CA GLY A 238 31.07 -8.26 10.55
C GLY A 238 30.80 -7.61 11.90
N LYS A 239 31.13 -6.33 12.02
CA LYS A 239 30.74 -5.49 13.16
C LYS A 239 30.02 -4.26 12.65
N ILE A 240 28.86 -4.00 13.21
CA ILE A 240 28.08 -2.78 12.98
C ILE A 240 28.04 -2.03 14.30
N THR A 241 28.72 -0.89 14.39
CA THR A 241 28.65 0.02 15.53
C THR A 241 27.73 1.18 15.17
N ILE A 242 26.75 1.43 16.02
CA ILE A 242 25.79 2.51 15.90
C ILE A 242 26.00 3.43 17.10
N THR A 243 26.39 4.67 16.84
CA THR A 243 26.49 5.71 17.87
C THR A 243 25.38 6.72 17.63
N THR A 244 24.44 6.81 18.55
CA THR A 244 23.35 7.79 18.52
C THR A 244 23.73 8.96 19.43
N ASP A 245 23.44 10.18 19.00
CA ASP A 245 23.60 11.41 19.77
C ASP A 245 22.35 12.27 19.56
N ALA A 246 21.46 12.20 20.54
CA ALA A 246 20.18 12.89 20.49
C ALA A 246 20.33 14.42 20.46
N LYS A 247 21.46 14.99 20.90
CA LYS A 247 21.71 16.45 20.81
C LYS A 247 21.89 16.91 19.36
N ASN A 248 22.42 16.01 18.52
CA ASN A 248 22.60 16.24 17.09
C ASN A 248 21.43 15.71 16.26
N SER A 249 20.36 15.23 16.90
CA SER A 249 19.16 14.70 16.22
C SER A 249 18.48 15.75 15.32
N PRO A 250 17.89 15.35 14.18
CA PRO A 250 17.12 16.25 13.32
C PRO A 250 15.73 16.57 13.89
N LEU A 251 15.35 15.98 15.03
CA LEU A 251 14.10 16.27 15.72
C LEU A 251 14.06 17.73 16.21
N SER A 252 12.88 18.34 16.19
CA SER A 252 12.67 19.68 16.73
C SER A 252 12.82 19.70 18.25
N GLU A 253 13.11 20.88 18.82
CA GLU A 253 13.22 21.07 20.27
C GLU A 253 11.94 20.61 20.99
N LYS A 254 10.79 20.90 20.40
CA LYS A 254 9.47 20.52 20.92
C LYS A 254 9.31 19.00 21.08
N VAL A 255 9.81 18.21 20.12
CA VAL A 255 9.78 16.75 20.21
C VAL A 255 10.78 16.26 21.24
N LEU A 256 11.98 16.84 21.27
CA LEU A 256 13.03 16.51 22.25
C LEU A 256 12.57 16.77 23.69
N ASP A 257 11.86 17.88 23.92
CA ASP A 257 11.30 18.23 25.22
C ASP A 257 10.21 17.23 25.66
N ALA A 258 9.40 16.73 24.72
CA ALA A 258 8.34 15.77 24.98
C ALA A 258 8.87 14.37 25.33
N VAL A 259 9.99 13.94 24.75
CA VAL A 259 10.61 12.62 25.05
C VAL A 259 11.45 12.63 26.35
N GLY A 260 11.71 13.80 26.92
CA GLY A 260 12.38 13.97 28.22
C GLY A 260 13.91 13.87 28.19
N GLU A 261 14.56 14.36 29.26
CA GLU A 261 16.03 14.46 29.34
C GLU A 261 16.75 13.10 29.25
N GLU A 262 16.12 11.99 29.68
CA GLU A 262 16.68 10.64 29.60
C GLU A 262 16.99 10.22 28.15
N ALA A 263 16.27 10.77 27.16
CA ALA A 263 16.46 10.47 25.73
C ALA A 263 17.53 11.34 25.04
N THR A 264 18.17 12.29 25.76
CA THR A 264 19.07 13.30 25.16
C THR A 264 20.58 12.95 25.22
N GLY A 265 20.89 11.73 25.66
CA GLY A 265 22.26 11.22 25.77
C GLY A 265 22.87 10.80 24.43
N SER A 266 24.16 10.43 24.47
CA SER A 266 24.76 9.63 23.42
C SER A 266 24.87 8.19 23.88
N ASP A 267 24.45 7.27 23.00
CA ASP A 267 24.53 5.84 23.24
C ASP A 267 25.31 5.18 22.10
N THR A 268 26.01 4.08 22.38
CA THR A 268 26.74 3.33 21.36
C THR A 268 26.48 1.85 21.52
N GLU A 269 25.83 1.27 20.53
CA GLU A 269 25.60 -0.16 20.43
C GLU A 269 26.55 -0.75 19.38
N THR A 270 27.14 -1.91 19.67
CA THR A 270 27.90 -2.68 18.67
C THR A 270 27.27 -4.05 18.51
N ILE A 271 26.90 -4.33 17.27
CA ILE A 271 26.33 -5.60 16.84
C ILE A 271 27.45 -6.41 16.18
N ASP A 272 27.83 -7.53 16.79
CA ASP A 272 28.73 -8.51 16.20
C ASP A 272 27.93 -9.55 15.42
N ILE A 273 28.10 -9.58 14.10
CA ILE A 273 27.33 -10.45 13.22
C ILE A 273 27.63 -11.93 13.51
N ALA A 274 28.87 -12.28 13.83
CA ALA A 274 29.22 -13.67 14.10
C ALA A 274 28.53 -14.18 15.37
N GLU A 275 28.38 -13.31 16.38
CA GLU A 275 27.59 -13.62 17.58
C GLU A 275 26.12 -13.79 17.24
N ARG A 276 25.52 -12.87 16.47
CA ARG A 276 24.11 -12.97 16.04
C ARG A 276 23.83 -14.23 15.22
N VAL A 277 24.73 -14.59 14.31
CA VAL A 277 24.63 -15.82 13.52
C VAL A 277 24.70 -17.06 14.41
N LYS A 278 25.56 -17.06 15.44
CA LYS A 278 25.64 -18.14 16.42
C LYS A 278 24.38 -18.26 17.27
N GLU A 279 23.77 -17.15 17.66
CA GLU A 279 22.52 -17.12 18.41
C GLU A 279 21.30 -17.56 17.59
N ALA A 280 21.20 -17.06 16.36
CA ALA A 280 20.12 -17.40 15.43
C ALA A 280 20.27 -18.82 14.87
N GLY A 281 21.49 -19.34 14.80
CA GLY A 281 21.83 -20.62 14.18
C GLY A 281 21.89 -20.58 12.65
N GLU A 282 21.87 -19.39 12.05
CA GLU A 282 21.90 -19.18 10.60
C GLU A 282 22.51 -17.83 10.21
N PRO A 283 23.14 -17.73 9.03
CA PRO A 283 23.69 -16.48 8.51
C PRO A 283 22.63 -15.40 8.29
N LEU A 284 23.05 -14.13 8.31
CA LEU A 284 22.23 -13.04 7.79
C LEU A 284 22.14 -13.17 6.27
N ARG A 285 20.94 -13.01 5.71
CA ARG A 285 20.67 -13.25 4.29
C ARG A 285 20.27 -11.94 3.63
N ILE A 286 20.91 -11.64 2.51
CA ILE A 286 20.63 -10.45 1.70
C ILE A 286 20.32 -10.93 0.29
N ALA A 287 19.07 -10.73 -0.15
CA ALA A 287 18.68 -11.04 -1.50
C ALA A 287 19.17 -9.94 -2.46
N SER A 288 19.69 -10.36 -3.59
CA SER A 288 20.00 -9.47 -4.72
C SER A 288 19.29 -9.98 -5.96
N ILE A 289 18.76 -9.04 -6.74
CA ILE A 289 18.12 -9.30 -8.02
C ILE A 289 18.92 -8.75 -9.19
N LYS A 290 18.79 -9.40 -10.34
CA LYS A 290 19.47 -9.00 -11.57
C LYS A 290 18.53 -8.15 -12.43
N VAL A 291 18.95 -6.92 -12.75
CA VAL A 291 18.24 -5.97 -13.62
C VAL A 291 19.24 -5.45 -14.65
N ASP A 292 18.89 -5.52 -15.94
CA ASP A 292 19.75 -5.05 -17.05
C ASP A 292 21.21 -5.51 -16.98
N ASP A 293 21.39 -6.80 -16.69
CA ASP A 293 22.69 -7.47 -16.52
C ASP A 293 23.51 -7.13 -15.27
N GLU A 294 23.02 -6.26 -14.40
CA GLU A 294 23.68 -5.89 -13.16
C GLU A 294 22.90 -6.38 -11.92
N TRP A 295 23.61 -6.62 -10.82
CA TRP A 295 23.03 -7.08 -9.57
C TRP A 295 22.77 -5.95 -8.60
N TYR A 296 21.59 -5.99 -7.99
CA TYR A 296 21.15 -5.01 -7.01
C TYR A 296 20.60 -5.71 -5.78
N PRO A 297 21.00 -5.32 -4.56
CA PRO A 297 20.30 -5.74 -3.35
C PRO A 297 18.83 -5.33 -3.41
N SER A 298 17.96 -6.19 -2.90
CA SER A 298 16.52 -5.92 -2.80
C SER A 298 16.05 -6.16 -1.39
N LEU A 299 15.43 -5.13 -0.81
CA LEU A 299 14.79 -5.22 0.49
C LEU A 299 13.57 -6.13 0.43
N PHE A 300 12.74 -6.01 -0.61
CA PHE A 300 11.52 -6.79 -0.71
C PHE A 300 11.80 -8.29 -0.89
N TYR A 301 12.75 -8.67 -1.74
CA TYR A 301 13.17 -10.07 -1.85
C TYR A 301 13.88 -10.57 -0.60
N THR A 302 14.61 -9.72 0.12
CA THR A 302 15.22 -10.11 1.40
C THR A 302 14.14 -10.47 2.42
N LEU A 303 13.10 -9.62 2.56
CA LEU A 303 11.97 -9.88 3.45
C LEU A 303 11.20 -11.15 3.04
N ALA A 304 10.95 -11.35 1.75
CA ALA A 304 10.28 -12.53 1.23
C ALA A 304 11.09 -13.81 1.47
N ASP A 305 12.41 -13.79 1.30
CA ASP A 305 13.29 -14.93 1.58
C ASP A 305 13.20 -15.35 3.06
N TYR A 306 13.21 -14.38 3.99
CA TYR A 306 13.00 -14.66 5.41
C TYR A 306 11.60 -15.24 5.69
N GLY A 307 10.56 -14.73 5.04
CA GLY A 307 9.18 -15.24 5.17
C GLY A 307 9.04 -16.69 4.66
N LEU A 308 9.61 -16.99 3.50
CA LEU A 308 9.65 -18.36 2.95
C LEU A 308 10.38 -19.30 3.91
N ARG A 309 11.54 -18.90 4.44
CA ARG A 309 12.31 -19.74 5.36
C ARG A 309 11.61 -19.96 6.70
N SER A 310 10.90 -18.98 7.24
CA SER A 310 10.13 -19.19 8.48
C SER A 310 9.03 -20.22 8.31
N GLU A 311 8.42 -20.25 7.12
CA GLU A 311 7.39 -21.24 6.74
C GLU A 311 7.97 -22.53 6.15
N LYS A 312 9.31 -22.63 6.02
CA LYS A 312 10.02 -23.76 5.40
C LYS A 312 9.57 -24.04 3.97
N MET A 313 9.25 -22.98 3.25
CA MET A 313 8.91 -23.01 1.84
C MET A 313 10.15 -22.67 0.99
N ASP A 314 10.22 -23.27 -0.19
CA ASP A 314 11.22 -22.92 -1.19
C ASP A 314 10.68 -21.81 -2.11
N TRP A 315 11.59 -21.06 -2.72
CA TRP A 315 11.23 -20.12 -3.79
C TRP A 315 10.56 -20.85 -4.97
N PRO A 316 9.44 -20.33 -5.51
CA PRO A 316 8.85 -20.85 -6.73
C PRO A 316 9.80 -20.78 -7.92
N LYS A 317 9.64 -21.71 -8.86
CA LYS A 317 10.40 -21.74 -10.13
C LYS A 317 9.74 -20.95 -11.26
N GLU A 318 8.45 -20.70 -11.12
CA GLU A 318 7.64 -19.96 -12.07
C GLU A 318 7.11 -18.70 -11.38
N SER A 319 6.87 -17.66 -12.16
CA SER A 319 6.33 -16.38 -11.69
C SER A 319 4.94 -16.17 -12.29
N ILE A 320 4.10 -15.43 -11.58
CA ILE A 320 2.81 -14.98 -12.13
C ILE A 320 3.08 -13.86 -13.15
N PRO A 321 2.65 -13.99 -14.41
CA PRO A 321 2.92 -12.96 -15.41
C PRO A 321 2.15 -11.67 -15.11
N ALA A 322 2.79 -10.54 -15.38
CA ALA A 322 2.18 -9.23 -15.28
C ALA A 322 1.09 -9.02 -16.34
N GLN A 323 -0.06 -8.49 -15.90
CA GLN A 323 -1.28 -8.30 -16.65
C GLN A 323 -1.86 -6.91 -16.36
N GLY A 324 -1.11 -5.87 -16.71
CA GLY A 324 -1.56 -4.49 -16.48
C GLY A 324 -2.75 -4.08 -17.35
N ALA A 325 -3.47 -3.07 -16.89
CA ALA A 325 -4.66 -2.52 -17.52
C ALA A 325 -4.35 -1.35 -18.47
N GLY A 326 -5.37 -0.89 -19.20
CA GLY A 326 -5.24 0.24 -20.13
C GLY A 326 -5.26 1.63 -19.48
N SER A 327 -5.68 1.73 -18.21
CA SER A 327 -5.73 2.98 -17.44
C SER A 327 -5.59 2.73 -15.94
N ALA A 328 -5.26 3.78 -15.17
CA ALA A 328 -5.17 3.71 -13.71
C ALA A 328 -6.48 3.21 -13.06
N GLN A 329 -7.61 3.74 -13.55
CA GLN A 329 -8.94 3.40 -13.07
C GLN A 329 -9.30 1.95 -13.41
N ASP A 330 -8.96 1.49 -14.63
CA ASP A 330 -9.18 0.10 -15.02
C ASP A 330 -8.32 -0.86 -14.18
N ALA A 331 -7.08 -0.47 -13.83
CA ALA A 331 -6.22 -1.27 -12.96
C ALA A 331 -6.83 -1.42 -11.56
N ALA A 332 -7.27 -0.31 -10.95
CA ALA A 332 -7.92 -0.31 -9.65
C ALA A 332 -9.21 -1.15 -9.65
N LYS A 333 -10.04 -1.00 -10.69
CA LYS A 333 -11.27 -1.76 -10.87
C LYS A 333 -10.99 -3.26 -11.00
N GLN A 334 -10.11 -3.66 -11.91
CA GLN A 334 -9.80 -5.06 -12.15
C GLN A 334 -9.14 -5.72 -10.93
N PHE A 335 -8.36 -4.95 -10.16
CA PHE A 335 -7.75 -5.43 -8.93
C PHE A 335 -8.81 -5.68 -7.85
N ALA A 336 -9.75 -4.75 -7.66
CA ALA A 336 -10.86 -4.92 -6.73
C ALA A 336 -11.75 -6.12 -7.13
N GLU A 337 -12.09 -6.25 -8.41
CA GLU A 337 -12.82 -7.41 -8.94
C GLU A 337 -12.08 -8.72 -8.68
N ALA A 338 -10.77 -8.76 -8.96
CA ALA A 338 -9.96 -9.95 -8.71
C ALA A 338 -9.95 -10.37 -7.23
N LEU A 339 -9.86 -9.41 -6.29
CA LEU A 339 -9.95 -9.69 -4.86
C LEU A 339 -11.34 -10.22 -4.45
N LEU A 340 -12.42 -9.62 -4.95
CA LEU A 340 -13.79 -10.04 -4.65
C LEU A 340 -14.12 -11.43 -5.20
N ASP A 341 -13.56 -11.76 -6.37
CA ASP A 341 -13.68 -13.07 -7.01
C ASP A 341 -12.71 -14.10 -6.41
N SER A 342 -11.86 -13.70 -5.46
CA SER A 342 -10.77 -14.53 -4.91
C SER A 342 -9.79 -15.04 -5.98
N ASP A 343 -9.66 -14.32 -7.09
CA ASP A 343 -8.67 -14.56 -8.14
C ASP A 343 -7.37 -13.84 -7.78
N PHE A 344 -6.70 -14.35 -6.75
CA PHE A 344 -5.43 -13.80 -6.27
C PHE A 344 -4.32 -13.89 -7.34
N SER A 345 -4.42 -14.81 -8.30
CA SER A 345 -3.47 -14.86 -9.42
C SER A 345 -3.62 -13.63 -10.31
N LYS A 346 -4.86 -13.22 -10.62
CA LYS A 346 -5.11 -11.98 -11.37
C LYS A 346 -4.77 -10.75 -10.54
N ALA A 347 -5.06 -10.75 -9.24
CA ALA A 347 -4.69 -9.65 -8.35
C ALA A 347 -3.18 -9.43 -8.31
N ILE A 348 -2.39 -10.50 -8.18
CA ILE A 348 -0.92 -10.44 -8.25
C ILE A 348 -0.47 -10.01 -9.65
N GLY A 349 -1.08 -10.52 -10.71
CA GLY A 349 -0.78 -10.09 -12.09
C GLY A 349 -1.00 -8.59 -12.34
N LEU A 350 -1.87 -7.94 -11.56
CA LEU A 350 -2.14 -6.50 -11.64
C LEU A 350 -1.21 -5.63 -10.78
N LEU A 351 -0.23 -6.24 -10.11
CA LEU A 351 0.83 -5.52 -9.40
C LEU A 351 1.93 -5.08 -10.38
N PRO A 352 2.63 -3.96 -10.11
CA PRO A 352 3.68 -3.45 -10.98
C PRO A 352 4.87 -4.44 -11.01
N PRO A 353 5.29 -4.95 -12.18
CA PRO A 353 6.31 -5.99 -12.27
C PRO A 353 7.72 -5.51 -11.91
N ASP A 354 7.98 -4.21 -11.92
CA ASP A 354 9.26 -3.61 -11.52
C ASP A 354 9.35 -3.44 -9.99
N GLU A 355 8.28 -2.93 -9.37
CA GLU A 355 8.21 -2.66 -7.94
C GLU A 355 7.87 -3.92 -7.11
N MET A 356 6.92 -4.73 -7.58
CA MET A 356 6.40 -5.90 -6.87
C MET A 356 6.82 -7.22 -7.53
N ALA A 357 7.94 -7.23 -8.28
CA ALA A 357 8.53 -8.43 -8.88
C ALA A 357 8.55 -9.63 -7.89
N VAL A 358 8.87 -9.34 -6.63
CA VAL A 358 8.88 -10.32 -5.54
C VAL A 358 7.55 -11.05 -5.37
N LEU A 359 6.42 -10.36 -5.51
CA LEU A 359 5.09 -10.96 -5.37
C LEU A 359 4.70 -11.74 -6.62
N HIS A 360 5.21 -11.36 -7.80
CA HIS A 360 5.07 -12.18 -8.99
C HIS A 360 5.81 -13.51 -8.84
N ASP A 361 7.05 -13.48 -8.34
CA ASP A 361 7.88 -14.67 -8.12
C ASP A 361 7.38 -15.53 -6.95
N LEU A 362 6.99 -14.90 -5.84
CA LEU A 362 6.46 -15.58 -4.66
C LEU A 362 5.02 -16.07 -4.87
N GLY A 363 4.31 -15.49 -5.83
CA GLY A 363 2.88 -15.67 -6.06
C GLY A 363 2.42 -17.13 -6.05
N PRO A 364 3.07 -18.06 -6.78
CA PRO A 364 2.63 -19.45 -6.79
C PRO A 364 2.70 -20.13 -5.41
N ALA A 365 3.69 -19.81 -4.57
CA ALA A 365 3.75 -20.32 -3.20
C ALA A 365 2.63 -19.74 -2.33
N LEU A 366 2.32 -18.44 -2.45
CA LEU A 366 1.21 -17.82 -1.72
C LEU A 366 -0.13 -18.42 -2.11
N LEU A 367 -0.36 -18.66 -3.41
CA LEU A 367 -1.58 -19.27 -3.90
C LEU A 367 -1.72 -20.72 -3.43
N GLN A 368 -0.62 -21.46 -3.36
CA GLN A 368 -0.62 -22.82 -2.83
C GLN A 368 -1.00 -22.86 -1.35
N GLU A 369 -0.45 -21.96 -0.53
CA GLU A 369 -0.73 -21.87 0.90
C GLU A 369 -2.14 -21.33 1.18
N ALA A 370 -2.60 -20.34 0.42
CA ALA A 370 -3.96 -19.82 0.52
C ALA A 370 -5.02 -20.90 0.19
N GLY A 371 -4.68 -21.89 -0.64
CA GLY A 371 -5.59 -22.96 -1.04
C GLY A 371 -6.80 -22.45 -1.82
N SER A 372 -7.85 -23.28 -1.92
CA SER A 372 -9.07 -22.88 -2.62
C SER A 372 -9.88 -21.89 -1.78
N GLN A 373 -9.85 -20.62 -2.17
CA GLN A 373 -10.67 -19.57 -1.57
C GLN A 373 -12.03 -19.50 -2.26
N ARG A 374 -13.09 -19.20 -1.50
CA ARG A 374 -14.44 -19.04 -2.06
C ARG A 374 -14.64 -17.58 -2.44
N PRO A 375 -15.13 -17.28 -3.66
CA PRO A 375 -15.52 -15.93 -4.02
C PRO A 375 -16.48 -15.34 -2.99
N SER A 376 -16.39 -14.03 -2.78
CA SER A 376 -17.24 -13.31 -1.82
C SER A 376 -18.74 -13.36 -2.16
N GLY A 377 -19.07 -13.68 -3.42
CA GLY A 377 -20.44 -13.57 -3.96
C GLY A 377 -20.84 -12.12 -4.31
N VAL A 378 -19.97 -11.16 -4.00
CA VAL A 378 -20.18 -9.73 -4.25
C VAL A 378 -19.73 -9.39 -5.67
N LYS A 379 -20.60 -8.72 -6.43
CA LYS A 379 -20.30 -8.25 -7.79
C LYS A 379 -20.27 -6.74 -7.83
N VAL A 380 -19.20 -6.17 -8.40
CA VAL A 380 -19.14 -4.74 -8.71
C VAL A 380 -20.00 -4.49 -9.95
N THR A 381 -21.11 -3.77 -9.80
CA THR A 381 -22.01 -3.43 -10.91
C THR A 381 -21.71 -2.06 -11.48
N SER A 382 -21.25 -1.13 -10.64
CA SER A 382 -20.79 0.20 -11.05
C SER A 382 -19.64 0.66 -10.15
N LEU A 383 -18.64 1.30 -10.75
CA LEU A 383 -17.53 1.95 -10.04
C LEU A 383 -17.18 3.23 -10.76
N GLU A 384 -17.42 4.36 -10.10
CA GLU A 384 -16.93 5.67 -10.49
C GLU A 384 -15.83 6.09 -9.52
N THR A 385 -14.76 6.67 -10.07
CA THR A 385 -13.57 7.02 -9.31
C THR A 385 -13.15 8.45 -9.61
N ASP A 386 -12.53 9.08 -8.62
CA ASP A 386 -11.73 10.28 -8.84
C ASP A 386 -10.26 9.88 -8.98
N ALA A 387 -9.51 10.63 -9.79
CA ALA A 387 -8.11 10.38 -10.05
C ALA A 387 -7.29 11.65 -9.75
N LYS A 388 -6.19 11.47 -9.03
CA LYS A 388 -5.26 12.54 -8.66
C LYS A 388 -3.83 12.09 -8.93
N SER A 389 -3.04 12.94 -9.56
CA SER A 389 -1.61 12.67 -9.71
C SER A 389 -0.91 12.78 -8.36
N VAL A 390 -0.10 11.77 -8.03
CA VAL A 390 0.71 11.68 -6.81
C VAL A 390 2.14 11.26 -7.16
N ALA A 391 3.03 11.19 -6.16
CA ALA A 391 4.42 10.84 -6.38
C ALA A 391 4.57 9.47 -7.05
N GLY A 392 5.02 9.49 -8.31
CA GLY A 392 5.24 8.32 -9.15
C GLY A 392 4.00 7.47 -9.43
N GLY A 393 2.80 8.07 -9.48
CA GLY A 393 1.60 7.37 -9.90
C GLY A 393 0.35 8.24 -9.95
N THR A 394 -0.79 7.58 -10.12
CA THR A 394 -2.13 8.16 -10.06
C THR A 394 -2.89 7.51 -8.92
N GLN A 395 -3.26 8.29 -7.91
CA GLN A 395 -4.16 7.85 -6.85
C GLN A 395 -5.58 7.80 -7.40
N VAL A 396 -6.22 6.65 -7.27
CA VAL A 396 -7.60 6.37 -7.69
C VAL A 396 -8.42 6.15 -6.43
N THR A 397 -9.39 7.03 -6.18
CA THR A 397 -10.28 6.97 -5.01
C THR A 397 -11.71 6.70 -5.43
N ILE A 398 -12.46 5.98 -4.60
CA ILE A 398 -13.86 5.65 -4.88
C ILE A 398 -14.69 6.92 -4.73
N LYS A 399 -15.40 7.27 -5.80
CA LYS A 399 -16.43 8.32 -5.77
C LYS A 399 -17.81 7.70 -5.57
N LYS A 400 -18.09 6.65 -6.34
CA LYS A 400 -19.34 5.90 -6.26
C LYS A 400 -19.06 4.43 -6.52
N LEU A 401 -19.60 3.56 -5.70
CA LEU A 401 -19.50 2.11 -5.84
C LEU A 401 -20.89 1.51 -5.67
N THR A 402 -21.32 0.71 -6.63
CA THR A 402 -22.51 -0.12 -6.50
C THR A 402 -22.09 -1.57 -6.55
N VAL A 403 -22.39 -2.31 -5.49
CA VAL A 403 -22.17 -3.74 -5.40
C VAL A 403 -23.48 -4.50 -5.28
N GLU A 404 -23.52 -5.69 -5.84
CA GLU A 404 -24.62 -6.63 -5.69
C GLU A 404 -24.14 -7.83 -4.87
N ALA A 405 -24.84 -8.15 -3.79
CA ALA A 405 -24.58 -9.31 -2.94
C ALA A 405 -25.92 -9.98 -2.62
N ASP A 406 -26.02 -11.29 -2.84
CA ASP A 406 -27.25 -12.08 -2.59
C ASP A 406 -28.53 -11.52 -3.24
N GLY A 407 -28.38 -10.82 -4.38
CA GLY A 407 -29.49 -10.18 -5.10
C GLY A 407 -29.91 -8.81 -4.55
N GLU A 408 -29.19 -8.29 -3.56
CA GLU A 408 -29.38 -6.95 -3.00
C GLU A 408 -28.31 -5.99 -3.52
N GLN A 409 -28.72 -4.76 -3.84
CA GLN A 409 -27.78 -3.70 -4.21
C GLN A 409 -27.43 -2.83 -3.00
N VAL A 410 -26.14 -2.62 -2.83
CA VAL A 410 -25.56 -1.66 -1.90
C VAL A 410 -24.84 -0.59 -2.72
N GLU A 411 -25.19 0.67 -2.46
CA GLU A 411 -24.57 1.84 -3.07
C GLU A 411 -23.79 2.62 -2.02
N ILE A 412 -22.54 2.93 -2.34
CA ILE A 412 -21.66 3.81 -1.56
C ILE A 412 -21.38 5.01 -2.44
N ASN A 413 -21.68 6.21 -1.95
CA ASN A 413 -21.38 7.46 -2.63
C ASN A 413 -20.58 8.39 -1.71
N ARG A 414 -19.48 8.92 -2.20
CA ARG A 414 -18.66 9.91 -1.48
C ARG A 414 -19.08 11.32 -1.92
N ASP A 415 -19.40 12.15 -0.93
CA ASP A 415 -19.72 13.56 -1.11
C ASP A 415 -18.94 14.40 -0.10
N GLY A 416 -17.80 14.94 -0.54
CA GLY A 416 -16.86 15.62 0.33
C GLY A 416 -16.29 14.67 1.39
N ASP A 417 -16.42 15.04 2.66
CA ASP A 417 -16.00 14.28 3.83
C ASP A 417 -17.11 13.35 4.37
N CYS A 418 -18.17 13.14 3.60
CA CYS A 418 -19.27 12.23 3.94
C CYS A 418 -19.36 11.06 2.96
N TYR A 419 -19.79 9.91 3.49
CA TYR A 419 -20.15 8.72 2.72
C TYR A 419 -21.63 8.41 2.94
N ASP A 420 -22.39 8.36 1.85
CA ASP A 420 -23.75 7.87 1.83
C ASP A 420 -23.72 6.37 1.51
N LEU A 421 -24.19 5.56 2.45
CA LEU A 421 -24.43 4.12 2.28
C LEU A 421 -25.92 3.91 2.08
N SER A 422 -26.32 3.42 0.91
CA SER A 422 -27.71 3.01 0.65
C SER A 422 -27.81 1.50 0.44
N ALA A 423 -28.70 0.87 1.20
CA ALA A 423 -29.04 -0.55 1.08
C ALA A 423 -30.55 -0.73 1.30
N GLN A 424 -31.21 -1.54 0.47
CA GLN A 424 -32.64 -1.85 0.57
C GLN A 424 -33.57 -0.63 0.67
N GLY A 425 -33.21 0.49 0.01
CA GLY A 425 -33.99 1.74 0.05
C GLY A 425 -33.86 2.54 1.35
N GLN A 426 -33.03 2.09 2.29
CA GLN A 426 -32.56 2.91 3.41
C GLN A 426 -31.24 3.58 3.03
N SER A 427 -31.02 4.80 3.54
CA SER A 427 -29.77 5.53 3.36
C SER A 427 -29.26 5.97 4.72
N GLN A 428 -28.00 5.69 5.00
CA GLN A 428 -27.26 6.22 6.14
C GLN A 428 -26.14 7.10 5.60
N ARG A 429 -25.93 8.25 6.23
CA ARG A 429 -24.84 9.15 5.89
C ARG A 429 -23.88 9.19 7.05
N LEU A 430 -22.61 8.90 6.79
CA LEU A 430 -21.51 8.95 7.75
C LEU A 430 -20.58 10.09 7.36
N CYS A 431 -20.48 11.10 8.21
CA CYS A 431 -19.60 12.25 8.02
C CYS A 431 -18.48 12.25 9.06
N ALA A 432 -17.42 13.03 8.81
CA ALA A 432 -16.26 13.13 9.69
C ALA A 432 -16.63 13.55 11.13
N ASP A 433 -17.54 14.50 11.29
CA ASP A 433 -18.02 15.01 12.57
C ASP A 433 -18.77 13.94 13.40
N GLN A 434 -19.49 13.05 12.73
CA GLN A 434 -20.19 11.94 13.38
C GLN A 434 -19.21 10.87 13.87
N LEU A 435 -18.14 10.60 13.13
CA LEU A 435 -17.10 9.67 13.56
C LEU A 435 -16.35 10.17 14.79
N THR A 436 -16.06 11.48 14.88
CA THR A 436 -15.52 12.06 16.10
C THR A 436 -16.44 11.92 17.30
N GLY A 437 -17.76 12.03 17.09
CA GLY A 437 -18.76 11.78 18.14
C GLY A 437 -18.67 10.35 18.66
N LEU A 438 -18.64 9.37 17.76
CA LEU A 438 -18.53 7.94 18.10
C LEU A 438 -17.23 7.62 18.83
N LEU A 439 -16.10 8.15 18.36
CA LEU A 439 -14.81 7.99 19.05
C LEU A 439 -14.81 8.59 20.46
N SER A 440 -15.45 9.75 20.63
CA SER A 440 -15.57 10.40 21.95
C SER A 440 -16.43 9.57 22.91
N GLU A 441 -17.45 8.88 22.39
CA GLU A 441 -18.29 7.98 23.18
C GLU A 441 -17.56 6.69 23.57
N GLU A 442 -16.67 6.17 22.71
CA GLU A 442 -15.95 4.91 22.95
C GLU A 442 -14.71 5.09 23.84
N VAL A 443 -13.97 6.19 23.68
CA VAL A 443 -12.75 6.46 24.46
C VAL A 443 -13.03 7.28 25.74
N GLY A 444 -14.20 7.90 25.84
CA GLY A 444 -14.63 8.66 27.03
C GLY A 444 -13.78 9.90 27.30
N ASP A 445 -13.84 10.42 28.54
CA ASP A 445 -13.12 11.63 28.99
C ASP A 445 -11.58 11.43 29.12
N GLU A 446 -11.04 10.29 28.71
CA GLU A 446 -9.61 9.96 28.86
C GLU A 446 -8.72 10.68 27.84
N ILE A 447 -9.29 11.16 26.73
CA ILE A 447 -8.56 11.94 25.71
C ILE A 447 -8.88 13.44 25.85
N PRO A 448 -7.87 14.32 25.93
CA PRO A 448 -8.09 15.77 25.92
C PRO A 448 -8.83 16.21 24.67
N ALA A 449 -9.80 17.13 24.81
CA ALA A 449 -10.61 17.63 23.69
C ALA A 449 -9.78 18.10 22.48
N ALA A 450 -8.61 18.66 22.72
CA ALA A 450 -7.67 19.09 21.70
C ALA A 450 -7.13 17.91 20.84
N ALA A 451 -6.80 16.78 21.47
CA ALA A 451 -6.41 15.57 20.76
C ALA A 451 -7.58 14.94 19.98
N THR A 452 -8.81 15.03 20.51
CA THR A 452 -10.03 14.62 19.78
C THR A 452 -10.25 15.47 18.54
N ASP A 453 -10.03 16.78 18.62
CA ASP A 453 -10.12 17.70 17.48
C ASP A 453 -9.06 17.39 16.41
N ALA A 454 -7.83 17.05 16.82
CA ALA A 454 -6.76 16.61 15.92
C ALA A 454 -7.13 15.30 15.20
N ILE A 455 -7.67 14.32 15.93
CA ILE A 455 -8.18 13.07 15.34
C ILE A 455 -9.31 13.36 14.35
N GLY A 456 -10.21 14.29 14.68
CA GLY A 456 -11.29 14.71 13.80
C GLY A 456 -10.83 15.34 12.49
N ARG A 457 -9.85 16.24 12.56
CA ARG A 457 -9.21 16.82 11.37
C ARG A 457 -8.55 15.74 10.50
N LEU A 458 -7.86 14.79 11.14
CA LEU A 458 -7.22 13.68 10.45
C LEU A 458 -8.25 12.80 9.72
N LEU A 459 -9.32 12.40 10.41
CA LEU A 459 -10.40 11.59 9.82
C LEU A 459 -11.14 12.34 8.72
N GLY A 460 -11.45 13.63 8.92
CA GLY A 460 -12.11 14.47 7.92
C GLY A 460 -11.27 14.65 6.66
N GLY A 461 -9.97 14.87 6.81
CA GLY A 461 -9.03 14.92 5.69
C GLY A 461 -8.99 13.60 4.91
N LEU A 462 -8.92 12.46 5.63
CA LEU A 462 -8.88 11.13 5.03
C LEU A 462 -10.17 10.80 4.27
N LEU A 463 -11.34 11.11 4.85
CA LEU A 463 -12.64 10.87 4.21
C LEU A 463 -12.80 11.73 2.95
N LYS A 464 -12.41 13.01 3.05
CA LYS A 464 -12.47 13.99 1.96
C LYS A 464 -11.60 13.61 0.78
N ASP A 465 -10.32 13.33 1.05
CA ASP A 465 -9.39 12.92 -0.01
C ASP A 465 -9.71 11.51 -0.53
N GLY A 466 -10.34 10.70 0.33
CA GLY A 466 -10.77 9.34 0.06
C GLY A 466 -9.66 8.32 0.24
N ILE A 467 -10.08 7.12 0.61
CA ILE A 467 -9.20 5.96 0.66
C ILE A 467 -9.20 5.34 -0.74
N GLY A 468 -8.01 5.21 -1.30
CA GLY A 468 -7.82 4.74 -2.66
C GLY A 468 -6.53 3.97 -2.81
N VAL A 469 -6.28 3.54 -4.04
CA VAL A 469 -5.04 2.87 -4.42
C VAL A 469 -4.27 3.75 -5.38
N VAL A 470 -2.95 3.65 -5.36
CA VAL A 470 -2.08 4.28 -6.35
C VAL A 470 -1.82 3.28 -7.47
N ALA A 471 -2.13 3.68 -8.70
CA ALA A 471 -1.75 2.96 -9.89
C ALA A 471 -0.53 3.63 -10.55
N THR A 472 0.40 2.82 -11.06
CA THR A 472 1.59 3.29 -11.78
C THR A 472 1.64 2.68 -13.18
N GLU A 473 2.28 3.38 -14.11
CA GLU A 473 2.45 2.94 -15.49
C GLU A 473 3.83 2.31 -15.68
N VAL A 474 3.86 1.09 -16.20
CA VAL A 474 5.07 0.34 -16.55
C VAL A 474 4.88 -0.23 -17.96
N ASP A 475 5.78 0.10 -18.89
CA ASP A 475 5.72 -0.33 -20.30
C ASP A 475 4.37 -0.09 -20.99
N GLY A 476 3.74 1.06 -20.72
CA GLY A 476 2.47 1.46 -21.34
C GLY A 476 1.23 0.77 -20.76
N LYS A 477 1.37 0.06 -19.63
CA LYS A 477 0.25 -0.57 -18.91
C LYS A 477 0.19 -0.09 -17.47
N TRP A 478 -1.00 -0.09 -16.92
CA TRP A 478 -1.27 0.39 -15.56
C TRP A 478 -1.42 -0.75 -14.56
N TYR A 479 -0.81 -0.58 -13.39
CA TYR A 479 -0.75 -1.57 -12.32
C TYR A 479 -1.06 -0.93 -10.98
N VAL A 480 -1.66 -1.66 -10.05
CA VAL A 480 -1.91 -1.18 -8.68
C VAL A 480 -0.66 -1.42 -7.84
N SER A 481 -0.05 -0.34 -7.35
CA SER A 481 1.15 -0.37 -6.51
C SER A 481 0.76 -0.42 -5.02
N PRO A 482 1.01 -1.54 -4.32
CA PRO A 482 0.68 -1.64 -2.89
C PRO A 482 1.53 -0.71 -2.04
N PHE A 483 2.83 -0.61 -2.31
CA PHE A 483 3.73 0.23 -1.52
C PHE A 483 3.36 1.71 -1.67
N ARG A 484 3.16 2.18 -2.91
CA ARG A 484 2.75 3.58 -3.16
C ARG A 484 1.38 3.87 -2.55
N SER A 485 0.46 2.90 -2.56
CA SER A 485 -0.86 3.06 -1.93
C SER A 485 -0.75 3.28 -0.42
N VAL A 486 0.03 2.45 0.28
CA VAL A 486 0.25 2.58 1.72
C VAL A 486 1.02 3.86 2.05
N ALA A 487 2.04 4.18 1.28
CA ALA A 487 2.86 5.36 1.51
C ALA A 487 2.09 6.65 1.22
N GLU A 488 1.24 6.69 0.19
CA GLU A 488 0.36 7.84 -0.08
C GLU A 488 -0.75 7.98 0.97
N LEU A 489 -1.27 6.87 1.51
CA LEU A 489 -2.17 6.92 2.67
C LEU A 489 -1.47 7.57 3.86
N TYR A 490 -0.25 7.14 4.20
CA TYR A 490 0.54 7.74 5.27
C TYR A 490 0.80 9.23 5.03
N LEU A 491 1.20 9.62 3.81
CA LEU A 491 1.40 11.03 3.45
C LEU A 491 0.10 11.84 3.52
N SER A 492 -1.04 11.25 3.17
CA SER A 492 -2.35 11.90 3.28
C SER A 492 -2.71 12.16 4.76
N LEU A 493 -2.39 11.22 5.65
CA LEU A 493 -2.51 11.42 7.11
C LEU A 493 -1.59 12.53 7.61
N LEU A 494 -0.34 12.61 7.14
CA LEU A 494 0.54 13.71 7.52
C LEU A 494 0.01 15.06 7.03
N ARG A 495 -0.48 15.13 5.79
CA ARG A 495 -1.04 16.34 5.16
C ARG A 495 -2.32 16.84 5.81
N SER A 496 -3.11 15.94 6.42
CA SER A 496 -4.32 16.34 7.15
C SER A 496 -4.01 16.94 8.53
N LEU A 497 -2.82 16.68 9.08
CA LEU A 497 -2.35 17.24 10.35
C LEU A 497 -1.76 18.64 10.20
N GLN A 498 -1.88 19.41 11.27
CA GLN A 498 -1.26 20.72 11.49
C GLN A 498 -0.15 20.64 12.55
N PRO A 499 0.78 21.60 12.59
CA PRO A 499 1.85 21.62 13.62
C PRO A 499 1.31 21.63 15.06
N GLN A 500 0.15 22.25 15.28
CA GLN A 500 -0.53 22.29 16.57
C GLN A 500 -1.06 20.90 16.96
N ASP A 501 -1.54 20.10 16.00
CA ASP A 501 -2.04 18.75 16.25
C ASP A 501 -0.94 17.85 16.82
N ILE A 502 0.29 17.96 16.30
CA ILE A 502 1.45 17.23 16.82
C ILE A 502 1.75 17.62 18.27
N GLU A 503 1.62 18.89 18.63
CA GLU A 503 1.82 19.35 20.01
C GLU A 503 0.83 18.70 20.96
N GLU A 504 -0.43 18.68 20.57
CA GLU A 504 -1.53 18.19 21.38
C GLU A 504 -1.44 16.67 21.55
N LEU A 505 -1.06 15.96 20.49
CA LEU A 505 -0.81 14.51 20.55
C LEU A 505 0.40 14.17 21.43
N LEU A 506 1.49 14.93 21.35
CA LEU A 506 2.67 14.71 22.21
C LEU A 506 2.32 14.93 23.68
N LYS A 507 1.56 15.98 24.01
CA LYS A 507 1.10 16.26 25.38
C LYS A 507 0.11 15.23 25.91
N ALA A 508 -0.70 14.63 25.04
CA ALA A 508 -1.64 13.58 25.44
C ALA A 508 -0.94 12.24 25.69
N GLY A 509 0.21 11.99 25.04
CA GLY A 509 1.01 10.79 25.20
C GLY A 509 2.04 10.82 26.33
N SER A 510 2.40 12.02 26.82
CA SER A 510 3.28 12.25 27.98
C SER A 510 2.51 12.26 29.29
#